data_AF-A0A1G2E1P7-F1
#
_entry.id   AF-A0A1G2E1P7-F1
#
_cell.length_a   1.000
_cell.length_b   1.000
_cell.length_c   1.000
_cell.angle_alpha   90.00
_cell.angle_beta   90.00
_cell.angle_gamma   90.00
#
_symmetry.space_group_name_H-M   'P 1'
#
loop_
_entity.id
_entity.type
_entity.pdbx_description
1 polymer ?
#
loop_
_entity_poly.entity_id
_entity_poly.type
_entity_poly.pdbx_seq_one_letter_code
_entity_poly.pdbx_strand_id
1 'polypeptide(L)'
;MSSRSLLPWFLVALIFGIGVINAVALRYHLFYTYKWLDVPMHFFGGLWVSLFVLWYHFVFRHKHVRLRGTRSALTFALSATLTVALGWELFEYAVNAYIVPSRYDMIDTFQDLLLGMAGALIGARIFIYKTHKKHIAQ
;
A
#
# COMPACT_ATOMS: atom_id res chain seq x y z
N MET A 1 -11.11 -29.17 6.75
CA MET A 1 -10.97 -28.33 5.54
C MET A 1 -10.55 -26.93 5.98
N SER A 2 -9.32 -26.52 5.72
CA SER A 2 -8.82 -25.21 6.17
C SER A 2 -9.56 -24.10 5.43
N SER A 3 -10.09 -23.12 6.15
CA SER A 3 -10.69 -21.92 5.56
C SER A 3 -9.65 -21.26 4.65
N ARG A 4 -9.87 -21.27 3.32
CA ARG A 4 -9.00 -20.55 2.39
C ARG A 4 -9.03 -19.07 2.77
N SER A 5 -7.89 -18.48 3.11
CA SER A 5 -7.83 -17.05 3.39
C SER A 5 -8.15 -16.29 2.11
N LEU A 6 -9.16 -15.41 2.13
CA LEU A 6 -9.51 -14.53 0.99
C LEU A 6 -8.48 -13.40 0.77
N LEU A 7 -7.58 -13.17 1.73
CA LEU A 7 -6.63 -12.07 1.72
C LEU A 7 -5.66 -12.06 0.52
N PRO A 8 -5.05 -13.17 0.09
CA PRO A 8 -4.17 -13.17 -1.07
C PRO A 8 -4.90 -12.79 -2.36
N TRP A 9 -6.12 -13.28 -2.55
CA TRP A 9 -6.95 -12.93 -3.71
C TRP A 9 -7.34 -11.45 -3.70
N PHE A 10 -7.67 -10.91 -2.52
CA PHE A 10 -7.90 -9.48 -2.36
C PHE A 10 -6.64 -8.66 -2.70
N LEU A 11 -5.46 -9.08 -2.23
CA LEU A 11 -4.19 -8.42 -2.55
C LEU A 11 -3.91 -8.42 -4.06
N VAL A 12 -4.13 -9.56 -4.73
CA VAL A 12 -3.95 -9.67 -6.20
C VAL A 12 -4.93 -8.76 -6.93
N ALA A 13 -6.22 -8.79 -6.56
CA ALA A 13 -7.23 -7.94 -7.18
C ALA A 13 -6.92 -6.45 -6.98
N LEU A 14 -6.47 -6.07 -5.79
CA LEU A 14 -6.14 -4.68 -5.46
C LEU A 14 -4.94 -4.17 -6.26
N ILE A 15 -3.81 -4.90 -6.30
CA ILE A 15 -2.64 -4.44 -7.08
C ILE A 15 -2.91 -4.45 -8.58
N PHE A 16 -3.68 -5.42 -9.07
CA PHE A 16 -4.08 -5.44 -10.47
C PHE A 16 -4.98 -4.26 -10.81
N GLY A 17 -5.96 -3.95 -9.95
CA GLY A 17 -6.82 -2.78 -10.11
C GLY A 17 -6.05 -1.46 -10.13
N ILE A 18 -5.12 -1.27 -9.17
CA ILE A 18 -4.20 -0.12 -9.16
C ILE A 18 -3.40 -0.07 -10.47
N GLY A 19 -2.80 -1.19 -10.89
CA GLY A 19 -2.01 -1.25 -12.13
C GLY A 19 -2.80 -0.89 -13.39
N VAL A 20 -4.04 -1.39 -13.51
CA VAL A 20 -4.94 -1.06 -14.64
C VAL A 20 -5.31 0.42 -14.63
N ILE A 21 -5.71 0.96 -13.48
CA ILE A 21 -6.07 2.39 -13.35
C ILE A 21 -4.86 3.26 -13.72
N ASN A 22 -3.67 2.93 -13.20
CA ASN A 22 -2.44 3.65 -13.52
C ASN A 22 -2.13 3.63 -15.03
N ALA A 23 -2.21 2.45 -15.66
CA ALA A 23 -1.93 2.31 -17.09
C ALA A 23 -2.92 3.12 -17.96
N VAL A 24 -4.21 3.08 -17.62
CA VAL A 24 -5.26 3.89 -18.27
C VAL A 24 -5.00 5.38 -18.03
N ALA A 25 -4.72 5.77 -16.79
CA ALA A 25 -4.47 7.17 -16.43
C ALA A 25 -3.26 7.75 -17.17
N LEU A 26 -2.16 7.00 -17.28
CA LEU A 26 -1.00 7.41 -18.06
C LEU A 26 -1.33 7.49 -19.56
N ARG A 27 -2.03 6.47 -20.12
CA ARG A 27 -2.37 6.41 -21.55
C ARG A 27 -3.24 7.59 -22.00
N TYR A 28 -4.14 8.06 -21.15
CA TYR A 28 -5.07 9.15 -21.45
C TYR A 28 -4.72 10.46 -20.73
N HIS A 29 -3.53 10.57 -20.15
CA HIS A 29 -3.06 11.76 -19.42
C HIS A 29 -3.99 12.21 -18.28
N LEU A 30 -4.72 11.28 -17.66
CA LEU A 30 -5.74 11.57 -16.66
C LEU A 30 -5.16 12.13 -15.36
N PHE A 31 -3.91 11.83 -15.02
CA PHE A 31 -3.26 12.47 -13.86
C PHE A 31 -3.10 13.98 -14.04
N TYR A 32 -2.91 14.45 -15.28
CA TYR A 32 -2.81 15.88 -15.57
C TYR A 32 -4.19 16.56 -15.64
N THR A 33 -5.20 15.85 -16.16
CA THR A 33 -6.57 16.37 -16.28
C THR A 33 -7.33 16.32 -14.95
N TYR A 34 -7.16 15.24 -14.21
CA TYR A 34 -7.87 14.92 -12.97
C TYR A 34 -6.86 14.61 -11.86
N LYS A 35 -6.18 15.63 -11.36
CA LYS A 35 -5.14 15.50 -10.33
C LYS A 35 -5.59 14.72 -9.08
N TRP A 36 -6.87 14.81 -8.73
CA TRP A 36 -7.43 14.06 -7.60
C TRP A 36 -7.36 12.54 -7.78
N LEU A 37 -7.18 12.04 -9.00
CA LEU A 37 -7.06 10.61 -9.29
C LEU A 37 -5.82 10.01 -8.62
N ASP A 38 -4.82 10.82 -8.33
CA ASP A 38 -3.59 10.39 -7.68
C ASP A 38 -3.80 10.06 -6.18
N VAL A 39 -4.68 10.83 -5.53
CA VAL A 39 -5.04 10.66 -4.12
C VAL A 39 -5.45 9.22 -3.76
N PRO A 40 -6.43 8.59 -4.44
CA PRO A 40 -6.79 7.19 -4.15
C PRO A 40 -5.67 6.22 -4.52
N MET A 41 -4.82 6.52 -5.50
CA MET A 41 -3.72 5.64 -5.91
C MET A 41 -2.68 5.50 -4.79
N HIS A 42 -2.25 6.61 -4.20
CA HIS A 42 -1.31 6.59 -3.06
C HIS A 42 -1.93 5.93 -1.83
N PHE A 43 -3.18 6.22 -1.51
CA PHE A 43 -3.88 5.58 -0.40
C PHE A 43 -3.97 4.06 -0.57
N PHE A 44 -4.45 3.58 -1.72
CA PHE A 44 -4.59 2.14 -1.98
C PHE A 44 -3.24 1.44 -2.15
N GLY A 45 -2.22 2.14 -2.65
CA GLY A 45 -0.84 1.67 -2.68
C GLY A 45 -0.32 1.39 -1.28
N GLY A 46 -0.45 2.33 -0.35
CA GLY A 46 -0.04 2.13 1.04
C GLY A 46 -0.84 1.05 1.78
N LEU A 47 -2.15 0.97 1.51
CA LEU A 47 -3.00 -0.11 2.01
C LEU A 47 -2.53 -1.48 1.50
N TRP A 48 -2.16 -1.58 0.22
CA TRP A 48 -1.66 -2.82 -0.37
C TRP A 48 -0.31 -3.22 0.23
N VAL A 49 0.67 -2.29 0.28
CA VAL A 49 2.02 -2.56 0.80
C VAL A 49 1.95 -3.07 2.23
N SER A 50 1.23 -2.36 3.11
CA SER A 50 1.08 -2.75 4.53
C SER A 50 0.46 -4.14 4.69
N LEU A 51 -0.64 -4.43 3.98
CA LEU A 51 -1.29 -5.75 4.05
C LEU A 51 -0.39 -6.86 3.48
N PHE A 52 0.31 -6.58 2.38
CA PHE A 52 1.20 -7.54 1.74
C PHE A 52 2.38 -7.90 2.66
N VAL A 53 3.09 -6.93 3.22
CA VAL A 53 4.26 -7.21 4.07
C VAL A 53 3.86 -7.93 5.35
N LEU A 54 2.73 -7.57 5.96
CA LEU A 54 2.21 -8.24 7.15
C LEU A 54 1.77 -9.68 6.83
N TRP A 55 1.03 -9.88 5.75
CA TRP A 55 0.64 -11.21 5.29
C TRP A 55 1.86 -12.08 4.99
N TYR A 56 2.80 -11.56 4.21
CA TYR A 56 4.00 -12.28 3.82
C TYR A 56 4.84 -12.68 5.05
N HIS A 57 5.08 -11.73 5.96
CA HIS A 57 5.91 -11.98 7.13
C HIS A 57 5.24 -12.90 8.16
N PHE A 58 4.01 -12.60 8.58
CA PHE A 58 3.36 -13.30 9.69
C PHE A 58 2.57 -14.55 9.29
N VAL A 59 2.06 -14.62 8.05
CA VAL A 59 1.25 -15.76 7.60
C VAL A 59 2.07 -16.70 6.72
N PHE A 60 2.72 -16.17 5.67
CA PHE A 60 3.38 -17.00 4.68
C PHE A 60 4.75 -17.53 5.17
N ARG A 61 5.64 -16.65 5.61
CA ARG A 61 7.01 -17.00 6.02
C ARG A 61 7.08 -17.73 7.34
N HIS A 62 6.22 -17.40 8.29
CA HIS A 62 6.43 -17.80 9.68
C HIS A 62 5.40 -18.78 10.24
N LYS A 63 4.42 -19.21 9.43
CA LYS A 63 3.31 -20.16 9.69
C LYS A 63 2.50 -19.98 11.00
N HIS A 64 3.12 -19.60 12.11
CA HIS A 64 2.55 -19.47 13.47
C HIS A 64 3.34 -18.51 14.40
N VAL A 65 4.17 -17.58 13.90
CA VAL A 65 4.75 -16.57 14.80
C VAL A 65 3.62 -15.66 15.30
N ARG A 66 3.29 -15.79 16.59
CA ARG A 66 2.43 -14.85 17.31
C ARG A 66 2.93 -13.46 16.99
N LEU A 67 2.05 -12.60 16.47
CA LEU A 67 2.31 -11.17 16.35
C LEU A 67 3.02 -10.74 17.64
N ARG A 68 4.26 -10.24 17.54
CA ARG A 68 5.08 -9.80 18.70
C ARG A 68 4.47 -8.60 19.45
N GLY A 69 3.20 -8.29 19.18
CA GLY A 69 2.41 -7.18 19.67
C GLY A 69 1.88 -6.32 18.52
N THR A 70 0.71 -5.73 18.72
CA THR A 70 0.07 -4.74 17.83
C THR A 70 1.05 -3.65 17.39
N ARG A 71 1.89 -3.17 18.32
CA ARG A 71 2.91 -2.14 18.04
C ARG A 71 3.94 -2.60 17.02
N SER A 72 4.46 -3.82 17.15
CA SER A 72 5.48 -4.35 16.24
C SER A 72 4.97 -4.48 14.79
N ALA A 73 3.73 -4.96 14.61
CA ALA A 73 3.12 -5.03 13.29
C ALA A 73 2.84 -3.66 12.69
N LEU A 74 2.36 -2.72 13.50
CA LEU A 74 2.11 -1.35 13.05
C LEU A 74 3.41 -0.67 12.61
N THR A 75 4.46 -0.72 13.44
CA THR A 75 5.77 -0.17 13.09
C THR A 75 6.32 -0.80 11.81
N PHE A 76 6.27 -2.13 11.70
CA PHE A 76 6.76 -2.81 10.50
C PHE A 76 6.01 -2.39 9.23
N ALA A 77 4.68 -2.33 9.28
CA ALA A 77 3.85 -1.92 8.14
C ALA A 77 4.09 -0.46 7.73
N LEU A 78 4.20 0.44 8.71
CA LEU A 78 4.45 1.86 8.46
C LEU A 78 5.86 2.11 7.91
N SER A 79 6.89 1.48 8.49
CA SER A 79 8.26 1.60 7.99
C SER A 79 8.39 1.05 6.57
N ALA A 80 7.82 -0.13 6.29
CA ALA A 80 7.84 -0.70 4.95
C ALA A 80 7.11 0.19 3.93
N THR A 81 5.94 0.73 4.30
CA THR A 81 5.20 1.62 3.41
C THR A 81 5.94 2.92 3.16
N LEU A 82 6.53 3.53 4.20
CA LEU A 82 7.33 4.74 4.05
C LEU A 82 8.51 4.52 3.09
N THR A 83 9.20 3.39 3.19
CA THR A 83 10.30 3.05 2.27
C THR A 83 9.81 2.94 0.83
N VAL A 84 8.69 2.25 0.58
CA VAL A 84 8.14 2.12 -0.78
C VAL A 84 7.64 3.45 -1.31
N ALA A 85 6.94 4.23 -0.50
CA ALA A 85 6.39 5.53 -0.89
C ALA A 85 7.53 6.52 -1.23
N LEU A 86 8.56 6.63 -0.39
CA LEU A 86 9.74 7.45 -0.71
C LEU A 86 10.44 6.99 -1.99
N GLY A 87 10.51 5.69 -2.23
CA GLY A 87 11.05 5.14 -3.48
C GLY A 87 10.22 5.51 -4.71
N TRP A 88 8.89 5.57 -4.57
CA TRP A 88 7.97 5.98 -5.62
C TRP A 88 8.11 7.47 -5.94
N GLU A 89 8.12 8.34 -4.93
CA GLU A 89 8.34 9.78 -5.10
C GLU A 89 9.67 10.10 -5.79
N LEU A 90 10.74 9.39 -5.40
CA LEU A 90 12.03 9.53 -6.05
C LEU A 90 11.99 9.08 -7.52
N PHE A 91 11.23 8.02 -7.82
CA PHE A 91 11.01 7.57 -9.18
C PHE A 91 10.26 8.62 -10.01
N GLU A 92 9.20 9.20 -9.47
CA GLU A 92 8.43 10.25 -10.15
C GLU A 92 9.25 11.51 -10.38
N TYR A 93 10.02 11.94 -9.38
CA TYR A 93 10.98 13.03 -9.54
C TYR A 93 11.95 12.75 -10.70
N ALA A 94 12.51 11.55 -10.79
CA ALA A 94 13.41 11.17 -11.87
C ALA A 94 12.70 11.13 -13.24
N VAL A 95 11.50 10.56 -13.32
CA VAL A 95 10.71 10.53 -14.57
C VAL A 95 10.36 11.94 -15.04
N ASN A 96 9.97 12.82 -14.13
CA ASN A 96 9.67 14.21 -14.44
C ASN A 96 10.91 15.00 -14.88
N ALA A 97 12.07 14.72 -14.28
CA ALA A 97 13.33 15.38 -14.63
C ALA A 97 13.86 14.97 -16.03
N TYR A 98 13.68 13.70 -16.43
CA TYR A 98 14.37 13.14 -17.60
C TYR A 98 13.47 12.73 -18.78
N ILE A 99 12.17 12.48 -18.56
CA ILE A 99 11.29 11.85 -19.56
C ILE A 99 10.10 12.73 -19.91
N VAL A 100 9.41 13.24 -18.89
CA VAL A 100 8.22 14.09 -19.08
C VAL A 100 8.47 15.39 -18.34
N PRO A 101 8.98 16.46 -19.00
CA PRO A 101 9.29 17.73 -18.36
C PRO A 101 7.98 18.38 -17.87
N SER A 102 7.52 17.96 -16.70
CA SER A 102 6.38 18.48 -15.98
C SER A 102 6.89 19.14 -14.70
N ARG A 103 6.11 20.08 -14.15
CA ARG A 103 6.48 20.73 -12.90
C ARG A 103 6.28 19.73 -11.76
N TYR A 104 7.38 19.16 -11.27
CA TYR A 104 7.42 18.46 -9.99
C TYR A 104 6.94 19.42 -8.88
N ASP A 105 6.04 18.94 -8.02
CA ASP A 105 5.46 19.70 -6.92
C ASP A 105 5.74 18.99 -5.59
N MET A 106 6.52 19.65 -4.73
CA MET A 106 6.90 19.09 -3.43
C MET A 106 5.70 18.98 -2.46
N ILE A 107 4.64 19.76 -2.67
CA ILE A 107 3.41 19.67 -1.88
C ILE A 107 2.66 18.37 -2.21
N ASP A 108 2.65 17.98 -3.49
CA ASP A 108 2.06 16.74 -3.99
C ASP A 108 2.75 15.53 -3.34
N THR A 109 4.08 15.47 -3.46
CA THR A 109 4.91 14.46 -2.79
C THR A 109 4.61 14.33 -1.29
N PHE A 110 4.47 15.45 -0.58
CA PHE A 110 4.15 15.38 0.84
C PHE A 110 2.74 14.82 1.09
N GLN A 111 1.76 15.22 0.28
CA GLN A 111 0.40 14.69 0.32
C GLN A 111 0.40 13.18 0.03
N ASP A 112 1.17 12.72 -0.94
CA ASP A 112 1.25 11.33 -1.38
C ASP A 112 1.89 10.42 -0.34
N LEU A 113 2.94 10.92 0.32
CA LEU A 113 3.51 10.25 1.50
C LEU A 113 2.47 10.14 2.63
N LEU A 114 1.73 11.21 2.93
CA LEU A 114 0.69 11.18 3.97
C LEU A 114 -0.43 10.19 3.63
N LEU A 115 -0.88 10.17 2.37
CA LEU A 115 -1.94 9.27 1.90
C LEU A 115 -1.49 7.81 1.91
N GLY A 116 -0.27 7.53 1.46
CA GLY A 116 0.33 6.20 1.57
C GLY A 116 0.40 5.73 3.02
N MET A 117 0.81 6.61 3.94
CA MET A 117 0.87 6.28 5.37
C MET A 117 -0.53 6.09 5.98
N ALA A 118 -1.53 6.87 5.56
CA ALA A 118 -2.92 6.67 5.97
C ALA A 118 -3.47 5.32 5.50
N GLY A 119 -3.20 4.94 4.24
CA GLY A 119 -3.52 3.62 3.70
C GLY A 119 -2.86 2.50 4.51
N ALA A 120 -1.59 2.67 4.87
CA ALA A 120 -0.85 1.71 5.69
C ALA A 120 -1.42 1.53 7.09
N LEU A 121 -1.83 2.62 7.75
CA LEU A 121 -2.50 2.58 9.05
C LEU A 121 -3.78 1.74 8.98
N ILE A 122 -4.59 1.95 7.94
CA ILE A 122 -5.84 1.20 7.73
C ILE A 122 -5.55 -0.27 7.44
N GLY A 123 -4.62 -0.56 6.52
CA GLY A 123 -4.21 -1.93 6.20
C GLY A 123 -3.70 -2.70 7.42
N ALA A 124 -2.82 -2.09 8.21
CA ALA A 124 -2.32 -2.68 9.45
C ALA A 124 -3.44 -2.96 10.45
N ARG A 125 -4.37 -2.01 10.67
CA ARG A 125 -5.52 -2.22 11.55
C ARG A 125 -6.43 -3.35 11.09
N ILE A 126 -6.73 -3.44 9.79
CA ILE A 126 -7.52 -4.53 9.21
C ILE A 126 -6.86 -5.89 9.48
N PHE A 127 -5.54 -5.99 9.25
CA PHE A 127 -4.79 -7.22 9.47
C PHE A 127 -4.81 -7.65 10.94
N ILE A 128 -4.53 -6.71 11.85
CA ILE A 128 -4.48 -6.95 13.29
C ILE A 128 -5.86 -7.40 13.81
N TYR A 129 -6.93 -6.70 13.43
CA TYR A 129 -8.30 -7.06 13.82
C TYR A 129 -8.68 -8.48 13.36
N LYS A 130 -8.40 -8.82 12.09
CA LYS A 130 -8.67 -10.17 11.56
C LYS A 130 -7.87 -11.25 12.27
N THR A 131 -6.65 -10.95 12.69
CA THR A 131 -5.77 -11.91 13.37
C THR A 131 -6.20 -12.13 14.83
N HIS A 132 -6.59 -11.07 15.55
CA HIS A 132 -7.14 -11.21 16.92
C HIS A 132 -8.44 -12.00 16.95
N LYS A 133 -9.37 -11.77 16.00
CA LYS A 133 -10.62 -12.54 15.94
C LYS A 133 -10.39 -14.04 15.73
N LYS A 134 -9.36 -14.41 14.96
CA LYS A 134 -8.97 -15.82 14.79
C LYS A 134 -8.44 -16.46 16.08
N HIS A 135 -7.75 -15.68 16.93
CA HIS A 135 -7.24 -16.20 18.20
C HIS A 135 -8.31 -16.39 19.29
N ILE A 136 -9.39 -15.61 19.27
CA ILE A 136 -10.49 -15.74 20.24
C ILE A 136 -11.43 -16.92 19.92
N ALA A 137 -11.48 -17.33 18.64
CA ALA A 137 -12.36 -18.41 18.17
C ALA A 137 -11.68 -19.80 18.16
N GLN A 138 -10.49 -19.94 18.74
CA GLN A 138 -9.72 -21.18 18.91
C GLN A 138 -9.63 -21.52 20.39
#